data_AF-A0AAV7IAH4-F1
#
_entry.id   AF-A0AAV7IAH4-F1
#
_cell.length_a   1.000
_cell.length_b   1.000
_cell.length_c   1.000
_cell.angle_alpha   90.00
_cell.angle_beta   90.00
_cell.angle_gamma   90.00
#
_symmetry.space_group_name_H-M   'P 1'
#
loop_
_entity.id
_entity.type
_entity.pdbx_description
1 polymer ?
#
loop_
_entity_poly.entity_id
_entity_poly.type
_entity_poly.pdbx_seq_one_letter_code
_entity_poly.pdbx_strand_id
1 'polypeptide(L)'
;MHLRSLTAQSLLPPVWLTVAFYYDVVRIGVGAMKSAIEKKSWPTSSKPRFITCEEYNGNNTPTHNFDLLGELRNATRNKLEPTFTRFHWGENNGEHYAEFNIRVNMVVINDGNSIFSDDLGLWNVDICSPLTSKTNTTIVHYTEVPTYRIVTVESPPLMEFNKETKKWEGICIDLLEEMQKYTKFNYEIYKSPDGEYGSLNNENEWNGMIKELITGEADVALGALSVTAVREYVIDFTMPYYEPVGYSVITKRRLDSTSLFVFRKSMSWKVWSSSFAAFVSTSLLIYIFDRWSPYSYRNDLHNKYNTHHTRIFTLRNSFWYTLCCLLPSGGGPPPKNFSGKILACCWWGFGFITIAAYSANLSASTTVGRLQPTIKTWDQVKEQFKIQYAPIKNSNAYQYFFAMKDIEKGFYT
;
A
#
# COMPACT_ATOMS: atom_id res chain seq x y z
N MET A 1 40.12 -53.81 15.03
CA MET A 1 39.63 -52.74 14.12
C MET A 1 38.35 -52.21 14.74
N HIS A 2 38.29 -50.94 15.17
CA HIS A 2 37.16 -50.44 15.95
C HIS A 2 35.89 -50.33 15.09
N LEU A 3 34.75 -50.76 15.61
CA LEU A 3 33.43 -50.52 15.00
C LEU A 3 33.25 -49.02 14.68
N ARG A 4 33.71 -48.15 15.59
CA ARG A 4 33.70 -46.70 15.43
C ARG A 4 34.49 -46.20 14.21
N SER A 5 35.62 -46.82 13.87
CA SER A 5 36.40 -46.44 12.68
C SER A 5 35.75 -46.92 11.39
N LEU A 6 35.09 -48.09 11.43
CA LEU A 6 34.40 -48.66 10.27
C LEU A 6 33.08 -47.91 9.96
N THR A 7 32.34 -47.48 10.98
CA THR A 7 31.17 -46.62 10.81
C THR A 7 31.55 -45.22 10.33
N ALA A 8 32.66 -44.65 10.83
CA ALA A 8 33.17 -43.36 10.36
C ALA A 8 33.64 -43.39 8.90
N GLN A 9 34.05 -44.56 8.41
CA GLN A 9 34.43 -44.80 7.01
C GLN A 9 33.24 -45.25 6.14
N SER A 10 32.00 -45.21 6.63
CA SER A 10 30.78 -45.64 5.92
C SER A 10 30.76 -47.11 5.46
N LEU A 11 31.64 -47.96 6.02
CA LEU A 11 31.74 -49.38 5.64
C LEU A 11 30.68 -50.27 6.32
N LEU A 12 30.04 -49.77 7.37
CA LEU A 12 28.97 -50.46 8.11
C LEU A 12 27.87 -49.46 8.48
N PRO A 13 26.60 -49.90 8.59
CA PRO A 13 25.51 -49.04 9.05
C PRO A 13 25.79 -48.53 10.48
N PRO A 14 25.33 -47.31 10.81
CA PRO A 14 25.51 -46.76 12.15
C PRO A 14 24.82 -47.68 13.18
N VAL A 15 25.58 -48.09 14.19
CA VAL A 15 25.08 -48.94 15.27
C VAL A 15 24.16 -48.09 16.16
N TRP A 16 23.03 -48.66 16.57
CA TRP A 16 22.10 -47.99 17.47
C TRP A 16 22.78 -47.78 18.82
N LEU A 17 22.69 -46.56 19.38
CA LEU A 17 23.33 -46.20 20.64
C LEU A 17 22.96 -47.15 21.78
N THR A 18 21.71 -47.60 21.81
CA THR A 18 21.18 -48.56 22.77
C THR A 18 21.88 -49.92 22.68
N VAL A 19 22.14 -50.42 21.47
CA VAL A 19 22.83 -51.70 21.26
C VAL A 19 24.27 -51.63 21.73
N ALA A 20 24.96 -50.53 21.43
CA ALA A 20 26.32 -50.30 21.92
C ALA A 20 26.38 -50.23 23.45
N PHE A 21 25.40 -49.56 24.08
CA PHE A 21 25.26 -49.50 25.53
C PHE A 21 25.10 -50.90 26.14
N TYR A 22 24.12 -51.69 25.68
CA TYR A 22 23.90 -53.04 26.22
C TYR A 22 25.09 -53.96 25.98
N TYR A 23 25.75 -53.84 24.83
CA TYR A 23 26.95 -54.61 24.52
C TYR A 23 28.09 -54.30 25.50
N ASP A 24 28.37 -53.02 25.74
CA ASP A 24 29.42 -52.61 26.69
C ASP A 24 29.07 -53.01 28.14
N VAL A 25 27.82 -52.85 28.57
CA VAL A 25 27.37 -53.27 29.91
C VAL A 25 27.52 -54.78 30.09
N VAL A 26 27.06 -55.59 29.14
CA VAL A 26 27.19 -57.05 29.20
C VAL A 26 28.66 -57.46 29.21
N ARG A 27 29.49 -56.82 28.38
CA ARG A 27 30.92 -57.10 28.30
C ARG A 27 31.65 -56.77 29.61
N ILE A 28 31.32 -55.64 30.25
CA ILE A 28 31.85 -55.26 31.57
C ILE A 28 31.37 -56.27 32.63
N GLY A 29 30.09 -56.64 32.61
CA GLY A 29 29.51 -57.62 33.54
C GLY A 29 30.20 -58.98 33.44
N VAL A 30 30.35 -59.53 32.24
CA VAL A 30 31.05 -60.81 32.01
C VAL A 30 32.52 -60.71 32.41
N GLY A 31 33.18 -59.58 32.13
CA GLY A 31 34.56 -59.34 32.56
C GLY A 31 34.72 -59.33 34.08
N ALA A 32 33.80 -58.68 34.79
CA ALA A 32 33.76 -58.66 36.25
C ALA A 32 33.50 -60.07 36.83
N MET A 33 32.55 -60.81 36.26
CA MET A 33 32.29 -62.21 36.65
C MET A 33 33.52 -63.08 36.46
N LYS A 34 34.20 -62.96 35.31
CA LYS A 34 35.43 -63.71 35.02
C LYS A 34 36.53 -63.39 36.05
N SER A 35 36.74 -62.12 36.37
CA SER A 35 37.76 -61.72 37.35
C SER A 35 37.44 -62.22 38.76
N ALA A 36 36.16 -62.19 39.16
CA ALA A 36 35.71 -62.70 40.45
C ALA A 36 35.86 -64.23 40.57
N ILE A 37 35.63 -64.97 39.48
CA ILE A 37 35.85 -66.42 39.41
C ILE A 37 37.35 -66.74 39.54
N GLU A 38 38.20 -66.01 38.82
CA GLU A 38 39.67 -66.18 38.89
C GLU A 38 40.22 -65.89 40.31
N LYS A 39 39.66 -64.89 41.00
CA LYS A 39 40.01 -64.54 42.39
C LYS A 39 39.41 -65.48 43.45
N LYS A 40 38.60 -66.49 43.06
CA LYS A 40 37.80 -67.35 43.95
C LYS A 40 36.87 -66.58 44.90
N SER A 41 36.52 -65.33 44.57
CA SER A 41 35.59 -64.50 45.34
C SER A 41 34.14 -64.70 44.91
N TRP A 42 33.91 -65.36 43.78
CA TRP A 42 32.57 -65.67 43.29
C TRP A 42 31.83 -66.65 44.23
N PRO A 43 30.58 -66.37 44.64
CA PRO A 43 29.85 -67.20 45.58
C PRO A 43 29.36 -68.50 44.89
N THR A 44 30.14 -69.57 44.99
CA THR A 44 29.81 -70.88 44.40
C THR A 44 28.98 -71.77 45.34
N SER A 45 28.98 -71.49 46.64
CA SER A 45 28.46 -72.39 47.69
C SER A 45 27.31 -71.83 48.54
N SER A 46 26.99 -70.53 48.42
CA SER A 46 25.85 -69.90 49.11
C SER A 46 24.81 -69.42 48.11
N LYS A 47 23.57 -69.91 48.24
CA LYS A 47 22.44 -69.32 47.50
C LYS A 47 22.24 -67.88 47.99
N PRO A 48 22.17 -66.88 47.10
CA PRO A 48 21.82 -65.52 47.52
C PRO A 48 20.45 -65.54 48.20
N ARG A 49 20.28 -64.78 49.28
CA ARG A 49 18.95 -64.58 49.86
C ARG A 49 18.22 -63.54 49.01
N PHE A 50 17.31 -64.01 48.17
CA PHE A 50 16.43 -63.15 47.40
C PHE A 50 15.25 -62.72 48.29
N ILE A 51 14.80 -61.49 48.14
CA ILE A 51 13.58 -60.96 48.77
C ILE A 51 12.52 -60.94 47.67
N THR A 52 11.37 -61.54 47.91
CA THR A 52 10.25 -61.48 46.96
C THR A 52 9.58 -60.10 47.02
N CYS A 53 8.86 -59.71 45.96
CA CYS A 53 8.16 -58.42 45.94
C CYS A 53 7.15 -58.28 47.11
N GLU A 54 6.61 -59.40 47.61
CA GLU A 54 5.68 -59.43 48.75
C GLU A 54 6.39 -59.28 50.10
N GLU A 55 7.67 -59.68 50.18
CA GLU A 55 8.48 -59.57 51.39
C GLU A 55 9.16 -58.20 51.52
N TYR A 56 9.25 -57.40 50.45
CA TYR A 56 9.93 -56.10 50.46
C TYR A 56 9.14 -55.02 51.23
N ASN A 57 9.78 -54.42 52.23
CA ASN A 57 9.22 -53.42 53.13
C ASN A 57 10.07 -52.12 53.17
N GLY A 58 10.83 -51.83 52.10
CA GLY A 58 11.68 -50.64 51.98
C GLY A 58 13.00 -50.70 52.77
N ASN A 59 12.99 -51.28 53.97
CA ASN A 59 14.15 -51.36 54.88
C ASN A 59 14.91 -52.68 54.87
N ASN A 60 14.37 -53.71 54.20
CA ASN A 60 15.02 -54.99 54.04
C ASN A 60 15.73 -55.07 52.69
N THR A 61 17.05 -55.02 52.71
CA THR A 61 17.89 -55.20 51.53
C THR A 61 18.35 -56.65 51.42
N PRO A 62 18.45 -57.20 50.20
CA PRO A 62 19.03 -58.51 49.98
C PRO A 62 20.49 -58.52 50.47
N THR A 63 20.85 -59.47 51.34
CA THR A 63 22.21 -59.62 51.82
C THR A 63 23.02 -60.42 50.82
N HIS A 64 24.01 -59.80 50.20
CA HIS A 64 24.95 -60.44 49.29
C HIS A 64 26.33 -60.55 49.96
N ASN A 65 26.93 -61.75 49.99
CA ASN A 65 28.30 -61.96 50.48
C ASN A 65 29.37 -61.64 49.41
N PHE A 66 29.02 -60.82 48.40
CA PHE A 66 29.87 -60.56 47.24
C PHE A 66 29.75 -59.09 46.83
N ASP A 67 30.90 -58.41 46.76
CA ASP A 67 30.98 -57.03 46.29
C ASP A 67 31.04 -56.99 44.75
N LEU A 68 29.85 -57.07 44.14
CA LEU A 68 29.70 -56.98 42.68
C LEU A 68 30.10 -55.60 42.16
N LEU A 69 29.82 -54.52 42.90
CA LEU A 69 30.12 -53.15 42.47
C LEU A 69 31.64 -52.91 42.40
N GLY A 70 32.39 -53.40 43.39
CA GLY A 70 33.85 -53.34 43.40
C GLY A 70 34.47 -54.10 42.22
N GLU A 71 33.94 -55.27 41.87
CA GLU A 71 34.41 -56.02 40.70
C GLU A 71 34.01 -55.38 39.37
N LEU A 72 32.83 -54.77 39.25
CA LEU A 72 32.44 -53.97 38.08
C LEU A 72 33.35 -52.74 37.90
N ARG A 73 33.66 -52.03 38.99
CA ARG A 73 34.59 -50.88 38.99
C ARG A 73 36.00 -51.32 38.57
N ASN A 74 36.47 -52.46 39.07
CA ASN A 74 37.76 -53.04 38.65
C ASN A 74 37.77 -53.49 37.19
N ALA A 75 36.70 -54.11 36.70
CA ALA A 75 36.55 -54.50 35.30
C ALA A 75 36.57 -53.29 34.36
N THR A 76 35.96 -52.17 34.76
CA THR A 76 36.06 -50.92 33.99
C THR A 76 37.44 -50.26 34.01
N ARG A 77 38.19 -50.35 35.12
CA ARG A 77 39.55 -49.79 35.22
C ARG A 77 40.61 -50.62 34.48
N ASN A 78 40.44 -51.94 34.46
CA ASN A 78 41.41 -52.87 33.89
C ASN A 78 41.11 -53.19 32.41
N LYS A 79 41.65 -52.38 31.49
CA LYS A 79 41.85 -52.69 30.05
C LYS A 79 40.61 -52.81 29.14
N LEU A 80 39.42 -52.41 29.59
CA LEU A 80 38.25 -52.36 28.71
C LEU A 80 38.18 -51.00 28.01
N GLU A 81 38.59 -50.95 26.73
CA GLU A 81 38.20 -49.87 25.84
C GLU A 81 36.71 -50.06 25.46
N PRO A 82 35.83 -49.12 25.84
CA PRO A 82 34.40 -49.21 25.52
C PRO A 82 34.18 -48.99 24.01
N THR A 83 33.14 -49.63 23.46
CA THR A 83 32.76 -49.42 22.05
C THR A 83 32.31 -47.99 21.77
N PHE A 84 31.62 -47.35 22.72
CA PHE A 84 31.07 -46.01 22.53
C PHE A 84 31.51 -45.00 23.62
N THR A 85 31.24 -45.30 24.89
CA THR A 85 31.49 -44.37 26.01
C THR A 85 31.96 -45.07 27.30
N ARG A 86 32.66 -44.33 28.16
CA ARG A 86 33.08 -44.77 29.49
C ARG A 86 31.90 -44.76 30.46
N PHE A 87 31.96 -45.66 31.44
CA PHE A 87 30.98 -45.71 32.53
C PHE A 87 31.55 -45.06 33.78
N HIS A 88 30.77 -44.14 34.35
CA HIS A 88 31.00 -43.59 35.67
C HIS A 88 30.26 -44.44 36.70
N TRP A 89 30.98 -44.91 37.71
CA TRP A 89 30.42 -45.66 38.83
C TRP A 89 30.52 -44.83 40.12
N GLY A 90 29.43 -44.15 40.51
CA GLY A 90 29.31 -43.48 41.82
C GLY A 90 29.32 -44.43 43.02
N GLU A 91 29.00 -43.90 44.19
CA GLU A 91 28.98 -44.64 45.47
C GLU A 91 27.58 -45.10 45.85
N ASN A 92 26.56 -44.34 45.46
CA ASN A 92 25.15 -44.66 45.74
C ASN A 92 24.38 -45.11 44.50
N ASN A 93 23.26 -45.80 44.73
CA ASN A 93 22.30 -46.11 43.68
C ASN A 93 21.79 -44.82 43.02
N GLY A 94 21.88 -44.75 41.69
CA GLY A 94 21.50 -43.57 40.90
C GLY A 94 22.67 -42.69 40.47
N GLU A 95 23.88 -42.92 40.97
CA GLU A 95 25.10 -42.18 40.58
C GLU A 95 25.93 -42.92 39.49
N HIS A 96 25.40 -44.01 38.96
CA HIS A 96 26.03 -44.79 37.89
C HIS A 96 25.45 -44.39 36.54
N TYR A 97 26.29 -43.92 35.61
CA TYR A 97 25.85 -43.48 34.29
C TYR A 97 26.95 -43.66 33.23
N ALA A 98 26.57 -43.63 31.96
CA ALA A 98 27.49 -43.61 30.84
C ALA A 98 27.82 -42.16 30.47
N GLU A 99 29.11 -41.83 30.31
CA GLU A 99 29.59 -40.46 30.12
C GLU A 99 29.52 -40.04 28.63
N PHE A 100 28.43 -39.39 28.21
CA PHE A 100 28.29 -38.99 26.81
C PHE A 100 28.91 -37.62 26.56
N ASN A 101 29.98 -37.60 25.77
CA ASN A 101 30.52 -36.37 25.19
C ASN A 101 29.94 -36.19 23.79
N ILE A 102 28.98 -35.28 23.65
CA ILE A 102 28.34 -34.92 22.38
C ILE A 102 29.14 -33.81 21.73
N ARG A 103 29.45 -33.94 20.44
CA ARG A 103 29.91 -32.82 19.63
C ARG A 103 28.70 -32.14 19.01
N VAL A 104 28.54 -30.86 19.27
CA VAL A 104 27.44 -30.06 18.73
C VAL A 104 27.96 -29.31 17.52
N ASN A 105 27.43 -29.63 16.35
CA ASN A 105 27.72 -28.91 15.12
C ASN A 105 26.50 -28.08 14.73
N MET A 106 26.73 -26.84 14.29
CA MET A 106 25.72 -26.05 13.59
C MET A 106 25.79 -26.40 12.11
N VAL A 107 24.66 -26.70 11.49
CA VAL A 107 24.58 -27.01 10.06
C VAL A 107 23.60 -26.05 9.41
N VAL A 108 24.05 -25.35 8.37
CA VAL A 108 23.18 -24.54 7.52
C VAL A 108 22.70 -25.40 6.38
N ILE A 109 21.38 -25.62 6.33
CA ILE A 109 20.72 -26.42 5.30
C ILE A 109 20.02 -25.47 4.34
N ASN A 110 20.31 -25.60 3.05
CA ASN A 110 19.60 -24.89 1.99
C ASN A 110 19.15 -25.92 0.95
N ASP A 111 17.87 -25.90 0.57
CA ASP A 111 17.25 -26.87 -0.36
C ASP A 111 17.58 -28.35 -0.05
N GLY A 112 17.58 -28.70 1.25
CA GLY A 112 17.86 -30.06 1.72
C GLY A 112 19.34 -30.47 1.72
N ASN A 113 20.25 -29.62 1.26
CA ASN A 113 21.69 -29.87 1.29
C ASN A 113 22.37 -29.08 2.40
N SER A 114 23.27 -29.72 3.16
CA SER A 114 24.13 -29.02 4.12
C SER A 114 25.21 -28.23 3.37
N ILE A 115 25.09 -26.90 3.35
CA ILE A 115 26.07 -26.03 2.69
C ILE A 115 27.28 -25.80 3.60
N PHE A 116 27.05 -25.71 4.90
CA PHE A 116 28.06 -25.34 5.88
C PHE A 116 27.85 -26.09 7.19
N SER A 117 28.94 -26.57 7.80
CA SER A 117 28.93 -27.21 9.11
C SER A 117 30.07 -26.65 9.95
N ASP A 118 29.75 -26.07 11.11
CA ASP A 118 30.74 -25.56 12.06
C ASP A 118 30.65 -26.28 13.41
N ASP A 119 31.79 -26.49 14.07
CA ASP A 119 31.91 -27.21 15.35
C ASP A 119 31.79 -26.22 16.51
N LEU A 120 30.59 -26.11 17.09
CA LEU A 120 30.31 -25.18 18.20
C LEU A 120 31.01 -25.61 19.50
N GLY A 121 31.26 -26.90 19.68
CA GLY A 121 31.97 -27.41 20.83
C GLY A 121 31.55 -28.80 21.29
N LEU A 122 32.05 -29.17 22.46
CA LEU A 122 31.73 -30.42 23.13
C LEU A 122 30.78 -30.14 24.28
N TRP A 123 29.67 -30.86 24.32
CA TRP A 123 28.75 -30.90 25.43
C TRP A 123 28.93 -32.21 26.19
N ASN A 124 29.32 -32.12 27.46
CA ASN A 124 29.25 -33.27 28.35
C ASN A 124 27.80 -33.37 28.83
N VAL A 125 27.13 -34.47 28.50
CA VAL A 125 25.72 -34.69 28.85
C VAL A 125 25.65 -35.00 30.34
N ASP A 126 25.44 -33.94 31.10
CA ASP A 126 25.11 -33.99 32.52
C ASP A 126 24.00 -32.98 32.77
N ILE A 127 23.11 -33.29 33.72
CA ILE A 127 21.92 -32.49 34.05
C ILE A 127 22.33 -31.05 34.43
N CYS A 128 23.54 -30.90 34.97
CA CYS A 128 24.09 -29.64 35.46
C CYS A 128 25.20 -29.04 34.59
N SER A 129 25.55 -29.65 33.44
CA SER A 129 26.65 -29.18 32.61
C SER A 129 26.15 -28.31 31.45
N PRO A 130 26.40 -26.98 31.46
CA PRO A 130 26.07 -26.13 30.32
C PRO A 130 26.98 -26.45 29.12
N LEU A 131 26.51 -26.11 27.92
CA LEU A 131 27.30 -26.20 26.69
C LEU A 131 28.54 -25.30 26.80
N THR A 132 29.74 -25.89 26.81
CA THR A 132 31.00 -25.16 26.75
C THR A 132 31.36 -24.89 25.29
N SER A 133 31.01 -23.69 24.82
CA SER A 133 31.42 -23.21 23.50
C SER A 133 32.94 -23.14 23.39
N LYS A 134 33.50 -23.52 22.23
CA LYS A 134 34.92 -23.28 21.92
C LYS A 134 35.26 -21.78 21.80
N THR A 135 34.29 -20.93 21.49
CA THR A 135 34.46 -19.47 21.30
C THR A 135 33.13 -18.71 21.52
N ASN A 136 33.09 -17.76 22.46
CA ASN A 136 31.88 -16.94 22.70
C ASN A 136 31.50 -16.03 21.51
N THR A 137 32.41 -15.80 20.57
CA THR A 137 32.24 -14.89 19.43
C THR A 137 31.63 -15.53 18.19
N THR A 138 31.62 -16.87 18.09
CA THR A 138 31.07 -17.58 16.92
C THR A 138 29.56 -17.62 16.98
N ILE A 139 28.97 -17.98 18.12
CA ILE A 139 27.50 -18.12 18.28
C ILE A 139 26.74 -16.82 17.98
N VAL A 140 27.31 -15.64 18.30
CA VAL A 140 26.68 -14.33 18.07
C VAL A 140 26.68 -13.93 16.59
N HIS A 141 27.64 -14.42 15.78
CA HIS A 141 27.65 -14.17 14.34
C HIS A 141 26.62 -15.00 13.56
N TYR A 142 26.00 -15.99 14.21
CA TYR A 142 25.06 -16.92 13.59
C TYR A 142 23.59 -16.70 14.02
N THR A 143 23.27 -15.59 14.69
CA THR A 143 21.87 -15.15 14.75
C THR A 143 21.41 -14.87 13.32
N GLU A 144 20.43 -15.64 12.84
CA GLU A 144 19.85 -15.47 11.51
C GLU A 144 19.55 -13.99 11.26
N VAL A 145 20.07 -13.45 10.16
CA VAL A 145 19.62 -12.14 9.69
C VAL A 145 18.17 -12.35 9.26
N PRO A 146 17.18 -11.73 9.92
CA PRO A 146 15.79 -11.97 9.58
C PRO A 146 15.56 -11.48 8.15
N THR A 147 15.04 -12.37 7.30
CA THR A 147 14.64 -12.04 5.93
C THR A 147 13.13 -11.91 5.89
N TYR A 148 12.62 -10.69 5.70
CA TYR A 148 11.18 -10.42 5.64
C TYR A 148 10.65 -10.49 4.21
N ARG A 149 9.56 -11.23 4.01
CA ARG A 149 8.80 -11.23 2.76
C ARG A 149 7.83 -10.06 2.77
N ILE A 150 8.06 -9.12 1.87
CA ILE A 150 7.31 -7.87 1.79
C ILE A 150 6.36 -7.93 0.59
N VAL A 151 5.06 -7.88 0.87
CA VAL A 151 4.03 -7.76 -0.16
C VAL A 151 3.73 -6.29 -0.45
N THR A 152 3.57 -5.94 -1.73
CA THR A 152 3.25 -4.58 -2.14
C THR A 152 2.23 -4.52 -3.28
N VAL A 153 1.61 -3.34 -3.44
CA VAL A 153 0.76 -2.97 -4.58
C VAL A 153 1.37 -1.74 -5.23
N GLU A 154 1.44 -1.76 -6.55
CA GLU A 154 2.00 -0.69 -7.38
C GLU A 154 1.15 0.59 -7.26
N SER A 155 1.77 1.66 -6.75
CA SER A 155 1.14 2.94 -6.47
C SER A 155 2.15 4.09 -6.60
N PRO A 156 2.40 4.59 -7.82
CA PRO A 156 3.31 5.72 -8.02
C PRO A 156 2.81 6.99 -7.32
N PRO A 157 3.70 7.81 -6.71
CA PRO A 157 5.16 7.68 -6.64
C PRO A 157 5.68 6.95 -5.39
N LEU A 158 4.80 6.28 -4.63
CA LEU A 158 5.18 5.61 -3.38
C LEU A 158 5.91 4.29 -3.61
N MET A 159 5.38 3.48 -4.54
CA MET A 159 5.92 2.18 -4.94
C MET A 159 5.70 1.98 -6.43
N GLU A 160 6.77 1.88 -7.21
CA GLU A 160 6.75 1.65 -8.65
C GLU A 160 7.73 0.53 -9.00
N PHE A 161 7.35 -0.34 -9.93
CA PHE A 161 8.23 -1.39 -10.40
C PHE A 161 8.89 -0.96 -11.71
N ASN A 162 10.19 -0.70 -11.66
CA ASN A 162 10.95 -0.33 -12.83
C ASN A 162 11.22 -1.56 -13.70
N LYS A 163 10.58 -1.61 -14.87
CA LYS A 163 10.68 -2.76 -15.79
C LYS A 163 12.06 -2.93 -16.41
N GLU A 164 12.85 -1.86 -16.52
CA GLU A 164 14.18 -1.90 -17.13
C GLU A 164 15.22 -2.44 -16.14
N THR A 165 15.20 -1.94 -14.90
CA THR A 165 16.15 -2.37 -13.86
C THR A 165 15.68 -3.60 -13.10
N LYS A 166 14.41 -4.00 -13.26
CA LYS A 166 13.72 -5.07 -12.50
C LYS A 166 13.78 -4.86 -10.99
N LYS A 167 13.76 -3.60 -10.55
CA LYS A 167 13.79 -3.21 -9.14
C LYS A 167 12.56 -2.38 -8.79
N TRP A 168 12.17 -2.46 -7.53
CA TRP A 168 11.19 -1.55 -6.94
C TRP A 168 11.87 -0.22 -6.62
N GLU A 169 11.18 0.87 -6.92
CA GLU A 169 11.59 2.24 -6.62
C GLU A 169 10.43 3.03 -6.00
N GLY A 170 10.73 4.07 -5.25
CA GLY A 170 9.74 4.95 -4.65
C GLY A 170 10.01 5.28 -3.18
N ILE A 171 9.21 6.19 -2.64
CA ILE A 171 9.40 6.74 -1.28
C ILE A 171 9.40 5.64 -0.21
N CYS A 172 8.57 4.61 -0.37
CA CYS A 172 8.50 3.52 0.59
C CYS A 172 9.74 2.61 0.54
N ILE A 173 10.40 2.48 -0.62
CA ILE A 173 11.66 1.75 -0.77
C ILE A 173 12.79 2.51 -0.09
N ASP A 174 12.88 3.83 -0.31
CA ASP A 174 13.90 4.67 0.32
C ASP A 174 13.80 4.61 1.86
N LEU A 175 12.56 4.63 2.39
CA LEU A 175 12.32 4.46 3.83
C LEU A 175 12.75 3.07 4.32
N LEU A 176 12.46 2.02 3.55
CA LEU A 176 12.84 0.65 3.89
C LEU A 176 14.36 0.46 3.88
N GLU A 177 15.07 1.05 2.93
CA GLU A 177 16.54 1.05 2.86
C GLU A 177 17.16 1.79 4.04
N GLU A 178 16.58 2.92 4.46
CA GLU A 178 17.00 3.61 5.68
C GLU A 178 16.77 2.74 6.92
N MET A 179 15.59 2.12 7.07
CA MET A 179 15.32 1.19 8.17
C MET A 179 16.32 0.03 8.17
N GLN A 180 16.61 -0.56 7.01
CA GLN A 180 17.58 -1.64 6.85
C GLN A 180 18.97 -1.28 7.39
N LYS A 181 19.43 -0.04 7.20
CA LYS A 181 20.73 0.43 7.74
C LYS A 181 20.77 0.40 9.28
N TYR A 182 19.65 0.69 9.95
CA TYR A 182 19.57 0.72 11.41
C TYR A 182 19.35 -0.67 12.02
N THR A 183 18.41 -1.45 11.48
CA THR A 183 17.98 -2.74 12.07
C THR A 183 18.67 -3.96 11.47
N LYS A 184 19.39 -3.80 10.34
CA LYS A 184 20.20 -4.84 9.67
C LYS A 184 19.41 -6.12 9.32
N PHE A 185 18.19 -5.98 8.80
CA PHE A 185 17.41 -7.11 8.25
C PHE A 185 17.61 -7.24 6.74
N ASN A 186 17.28 -8.41 6.19
CA ASN A 186 17.15 -8.61 4.75
C ASN A 186 15.67 -8.64 4.37
N TYR A 187 15.35 -8.37 3.11
CA TYR A 187 13.96 -8.41 2.66
C TYR A 187 13.86 -8.82 1.19
N GLU A 188 12.73 -9.41 0.85
CA GLU A 188 12.35 -9.73 -0.53
C GLU A 188 10.99 -9.11 -0.82
N ILE A 189 10.91 -8.29 -1.86
CA ILE A 189 9.68 -7.58 -2.23
C ILE A 189 9.02 -8.27 -3.42
N TYR A 190 7.74 -8.57 -3.28
CA TYR A 190 6.93 -9.09 -4.37
C TYR A 190 5.56 -8.40 -4.45
N LYS A 191 4.97 -8.43 -5.65
CA LYS A 191 3.67 -7.83 -5.91
C LYS A 191 2.57 -8.78 -5.45
N SER A 192 1.54 -8.25 -4.80
CA SER A 192 0.37 -9.06 -4.44
C SER A 192 -0.24 -9.73 -5.69
N PRO A 193 -0.58 -11.04 -5.66
CA PRO A 193 -1.09 -11.78 -6.82
C PRO A 193 -2.33 -11.14 -7.44
N ASP A 194 -3.22 -10.61 -6.60
CA ASP A 194 -4.48 -9.99 -7.03
C ASP A 194 -4.31 -8.49 -7.37
N GLY A 195 -3.19 -7.89 -6.99
CA GLY A 195 -2.92 -6.46 -7.16
C GLY A 195 -3.83 -5.52 -6.34
N GLU A 196 -4.60 -6.06 -5.39
CA GLU A 196 -5.48 -5.31 -4.51
C GLU A 196 -4.88 -5.13 -3.11
N TYR A 197 -5.28 -4.05 -2.43
CA TYR A 197 -4.81 -3.77 -1.05
C TYR A 197 -5.40 -4.71 0.00
N GLY A 198 -6.63 -5.18 -0.24
CA GLY A 198 -7.38 -6.00 0.70
C GLY A 198 -8.70 -5.35 1.10
N SER A 199 -9.77 -6.01 0.70
CA SER A 199 -11.16 -5.67 0.93
C SER A 199 -11.88 -6.92 1.44
N LEU A 200 -12.88 -6.71 2.31
CA LEU A 200 -13.71 -7.79 2.81
C LEU A 200 -14.80 -8.08 1.77
N ASN A 201 -14.85 -9.31 1.28
CA ASN A 201 -15.92 -9.79 0.41
C ASN A 201 -17.22 -10.02 1.20
N ASN A 202 -18.34 -10.17 0.48
CA ASN A 202 -19.65 -10.48 1.09
C ASN A 202 -19.67 -11.80 1.89
N GLU A 203 -18.71 -12.69 1.61
CA GLU A 203 -18.52 -13.97 2.29
C GLU A 203 -17.59 -13.87 3.52
N ASN A 204 -17.26 -12.64 3.96
CA ASN A 204 -16.31 -12.35 5.04
C ASN A 204 -14.87 -12.83 4.80
N GLU A 205 -14.50 -13.05 3.55
CA GLU A 205 -13.12 -13.37 3.18
C GLU A 205 -12.34 -12.12 2.79
N TRP A 206 -11.09 -12.05 3.25
CA TRP A 206 -10.15 -11.00 2.84
C TRP A 206 -9.44 -11.38 1.55
N ASN A 207 -9.14 -10.39 0.71
CA ASN A 207 -8.30 -10.53 -0.48
C ASN A 207 -7.02 -9.67 -0.40
N GLY A 208 -6.21 -9.68 -1.46
CA GLY A 208 -5.05 -8.79 -1.62
C GLY A 208 -3.99 -8.92 -0.53
N MET A 209 -3.25 -7.84 -0.28
CA MET A 209 -2.15 -7.84 0.70
C MET A 209 -2.58 -8.27 2.11
N ILE A 210 -3.80 -7.91 2.53
CA ILE A 210 -4.31 -8.27 3.86
C ILE A 210 -4.50 -9.78 3.98
N LYS A 211 -4.99 -10.44 2.93
CA LYS A 211 -5.11 -11.90 2.90
C LYS A 211 -3.76 -12.57 3.12
N GLU A 212 -2.72 -12.09 2.45
CA GLU A 212 -1.36 -12.65 2.52
C GLU A 212 -0.73 -12.50 3.90
N LEU A 213 -1.03 -11.40 4.61
CA LEU A 213 -0.64 -11.23 6.00
C LEU A 213 -1.40 -12.20 6.93
N ILE A 214 -2.69 -12.40 6.72
CA ILE A 214 -3.52 -13.32 7.52
C ILE A 214 -3.07 -14.77 7.32
N THR A 215 -2.72 -15.16 6.09
CA THR A 215 -2.26 -16.53 5.78
C THR A 215 -0.79 -16.77 6.16
N GLY A 216 -0.03 -15.73 6.50
CA GLY A 216 1.40 -15.82 6.79
C GLY A 216 2.26 -16.06 5.53
N GLU A 217 1.74 -15.75 4.35
CA GLU A 217 2.50 -15.78 3.09
C GLU A 217 3.43 -14.54 2.98
N ALA A 218 2.99 -13.40 3.51
CA ALA A 218 3.79 -12.19 3.68
C ALA A 218 4.07 -11.92 5.16
N ASP A 219 5.23 -11.38 5.47
CA ASP A 219 5.59 -10.96 6.84
C ASP A 219 5.27 -9.47 7.06
N VAL A 220 5.39 -8.64 6.01
CA VAL A 220 5.11 -7.20 6.06
C VAL A 220 4.37 -6.78 4.79
N ALA A 221 3.34 -5.94 4.93
CA ALA A 221 2.72 -5.27 3.78
C ALA A 221 3.21 -3.82 3.71
N LEU A 222 3.79 -3.45 2.57
CA LEU A 222 4.32 -2.11 2.33
C LEU A 222 3.61 -1.45 1.14
N GLY A 223 2.93 -0.33 1.41
CA GLY A 223 2.26 0.45 0.37
C GLY A 223 1.34 1.50 0.96
N ALA A 224 0.52 2.12 0.09
CA ALA A 224 -0.46 3.13 0.46
C ALA A 224 -1.70 2.53 1.16
N LEU A 225 -1.48 1.75 2.21
CA LEU A 225 -2.54 1.06 2.94
C LEU A 225 -3.12 1.97 4.04
N SER A 226 -4.39 2.32 3.91
CA SER A 226 -5.08 3.09 4.96
C SER A 226 -5.37 2.23 6.19
N VAL A 227 -5.07 2.78 7.36
CA VAL A 227 -5.48 2.25 8.67
C VAL A 227 -6.99 2.42 8.83
N THR A 228 -7.71 1.33 9.08
CA THR A 228 -9.17 1.33 9.31
C THR A 228 -9.48 0.32 10.40
N ALA A 229 -10.54 0.56 11.19
CA ALA A 229 -10.91 -0.33 12.29
C ALA A 229 -11.14 -1.80 11.87
N VAL A 230 -11.72 -2.02 10.68
CA VAL A 230 -11.98 -3.38 10.17
C VAL A 230 -10.68 -4.12 9.83
N ARG A 231 -9.66 -3.40 9.36
CA ARG A 231 -8.34 -3.97 9.06
C ARG A 231 -7.51 -4.16 10.33
N GLU A 232 -7.59 -3.22 11.27
CA GLU A 232 -6.89 -3.30 12.56
C GLU A 232 -7.37 -4.48 13.42
N TYR A 233 -8.58 -4.98 13.19
CA TYR A 233 -9.08 -6.18 13.85
C TYR A 233 -8.36 -7.47 13.40
N VAL A 234 -7.76 -7.49 12.20
CA VAL A 234 -7.14 -8.70 11.61
C VAL A 234 -5.63 -8.60 11.45
N ILE A 235 -5.08 -7.38 11.39
CA ILE A 235 -3.65 -7.12 11.26
C ILE A 235 -3.25 -5.94 12.16
N ASP A 236 -2.02 -5.96 12.64
CA ASP A 236 -1.44 -4.84 13.38
C ASP A 236 -0.84 -3.80 12.44
N PHE A 237 -0.99 -2.52 12.78
CA PHE A 237 -0.41 -1.40 12.05
C PHE A 237 0.71 -0.73 12.85
N THR A 238 1.70 -0.22 12.13
CA THR A 238 2.69 0.71 12.68
C THR A 238 2.12 2.11 12.81
N MET A 239 2.88 3.04 13.41
CA MET A 239 2.50 4.45 13.38
C MET A 239 2.43 4.93 11.92
N PRO A 240 1.34 5.59 11.50
CA PRO A 240 1.18 6.04 10.13
C PRO A 240 2.27 7.06 9.79
N TYR A 241 3.03 6.78 8.72
CA TYR A 241 4.08 7.69 8.22
C TYR A 241 3.52 8.82 7.35
N TYR A 242 2.24 8.74 6.96
CA TYR A 242 1.53 9.75 6.20
C TYR A 242 0.18 10.02 6.87
N GLU A 243 -0.08 11.28 7.24
CA GLU A 243 -1.36 11.68 7.81
C GLU A 243 -2.44 11.73 6.71
N PRO A 244 -3.54 10.96 6.81
CA PRO A 244 -4.59 11.00 5.81
C PRO A 244 -5.33 12.33 5.89
N VAL A 245 -5.19 13.16 4.85
CA VAL A 245 -5.94 14.42 4.68
C VAL A 245 -7.36 14.15 4.17
N GLY A 246 -8.09 13.24 4.83
CA GLY A 246 -9.47 12.88 4.50
C GLY A 246 -9.71 12.42 3.05
N TYR A 247 -10.98 12.45 2.62
CA TYR A 247 -11.36 12.21 1.22
C TYR A 247 -11.40 13.52 0.44
N SER A 248 -10.87 13.51 -0.78
CA SER A 248 -10.92 14.65 -1.70
C SER A 248 -11.62 14.27 -3.00
N VAL A 249 -12.23 15.26 -3.66
CA VAL A 249 -12.87 15.09 -4.97
C VAL A 249 -12.02 15.74 -6.03
N ILE A 250 -11.58 14.94 -7.00
CA ILE A 250 -10.80 15.43 -8.13
C ILE A 250 -11.76 15.61 -9.31
N THR A 251 -11.75 16.81 -9.92
CA THR A 251 -12.57 17.11 -11.09
C THR A 251 -11.69 17.57 -12.26
N LYS A 252 -12.13 17.26 -13.48
CA LYS A 252 -11.41 17.71 -14.69
C LYS A 252 -11.47 19.23 -14.77
N ARG A 253 -10.30 19.87 -14.80
CA ARG A 253 -10.20 21.30 -15.08
C ARG A 253 -10.82 21.59 -16.45
N ARG A 254 -11.83 22.46 -16.50
CA ARG A 254 -12.37 22.95 -17.77
C ARG A 254 -11.38 23.94 -18.36
N LEU A 255 -10.87 23.61 -19.55
CA LEU A 255 -10.17 24.56 -20.39
C LEU A 255 -11.24 25.38 -21.11
N ASP A 256 -11.29 26.68 -20.85
CA ASP A 256 -12.20 27.57 -21.56
C ASP A 256 -11.86 27.55 -23.05
N SER A 257 -12.79 27.09 -23.88
CA SER A 257 -12.61 27.13 -25.33
C SER A 257 -12.56 28.59 -25.80
N THR A 258 -11.43 29.01 -26.36
CA THR A 258 -11.24 30.35 -26.93
C THR A 258 -12.01 30.47 -28.25
N SER A 259 -13.30 30.79 -28.19
CA SER A 259 -14.09 31.05 -29.39
C SER A 259 -13.83 32.46 -29.91
N LEU A 260 -13.40 32.65 -31.16
CA LEU A 260 -13.16 33.98 -31.75
C LEU A 260 -14.35 34.95 -31.66
N PHE A 261 -15.58 34.43 -31.59
CA PHE A 261 -16.82 35.20 -31.46
C PHE A 261 -17.35 35.28 -30.02
N VAL A 262 -16.48 35.43 -29.00
CA VAL A 262 -16.92 35.65 -27.60
C VAL A 262 -17.86 36.87 -27.52
N PHE A 263 -17.55 37.94 -28.26
CA PHE A 263 -18.32 39.19 -28.25
C PHE A 263 -19.81 38.99 -28.60
N ARG A 264 -20.11 38.05 -29.51
CA ARG A 264 -21.49 37.72 -29.91
C ARG A 264 -22.27 37.08 -28.77
N LYS A 265 -21.61 36.33 -27.87
CA LYS A 265 -22.25 35.61 -26.76
C LYS A 265 -22.79 36.54 -25.67
N SER A 266 -22.37 37.80 -25.63
CA SER A 266 -22.80 38.78 -24.62
C SER A 266 -24.29 39.17 -24.73
N MET A 267 -24.87 39.06 -25.93
CA MET A 267 -26.26 39.46 -26.18
C MET A 267 -27.03 38.35 -26.91
N SER A 268 -28.29 38.12 -26.53
CA SER A 268 -29.11 37.09 -27.15
C SER A 268 -29.31 37.35 -28.65
N TRP A 269 -29.38 36.28 -29.44
CA TRP A 269 -29.64 36.33 -30.87
C TRP A 269 -30.91 37.15 -31.21
N LYS A 270 -31.94 37.05 -30.35
CA LYS A 270 -33.20 37.81 -30.49
C LYS A 270 -32.98 39.32 -30.51
N VAL A 271 -32.05 39.82 -29.69
CA VAL A 271 -31.78 41.26 -29.62
C VAL A 271 -30.95 41.72 -30.81
N TRP A 272 -29.98 40.92 -31.25
CA TRP A 272 -29.23 41.19 -32.49
C TRP A 272 -30.16 41.30 -33.70
N SER A 273 -31.08 40.35 -33.87
CA SER A 273 -32.05 40.41 -34.97
C SER A 273 -33.00 41.60 -34.84
N SER A 274 -33.43 41.95 -33.62
CA SER A 274 -34.29 43.11 -33.37
C SER A 274 -33.58 44.43 -33.67
N SER A 275 -32.31 44.58 -33.29
CA SER A 275 -31.51 45.77 -33.58
C SER A 275 -31.27 45.94 -35.08
N PHE A 276 -31.03 44.84 -35.80
CA PHE A 276 -30.92 44.87 -37.26
C PHE A 276 -32.24 45.27 -37.93
N ALA A 277 -33.38 44.74 -37.46
CA ALA A 277 -34.70 45.12 -37.95
C ALA A 277 -35.03 46.60 -37.67
N ALA A 278 -34.72 47.10 -36.48
CA ALA A 278 -34.90 48.50 -36.10
C ALA A 278 -34.04 49.45 -36.96
N PHE A 279 -32.82 49.04 -37.29
CA PHE A 279 -31.93 49.77 -38.19
C PHE A 279 -32.49 49.90 -39.61
N VAL A 280 -32.93 48.78 -40.20
CA VAL A 280 -33.54 48.78 -41.55
C VAL A 280 -34.84 49.61 -41.56
N SER A 281 -35.68 49.46 -40.54
CA SER A 281 -36.93 50.20 -40.39
C SER A 281 -36.70 51.71 -40.30
N THR A 282 -35.76 52.15 -39.46
CA THR A 282 -35.43 53.57 -39.28
C THR A 282 -34.85 54.17 -40.56
N SER A 283 -33.98 53.45 -41.27
CA SER A 283 -33.42 53.88 -42.55
C SER A 283 -34.52 54.11 -43.60
N LEU A 284 -35.49 53.18 -43.67
CA LEU A 284 -36.62 53.26 -44.59
C LEU A 284 -37.57 54.40 -44.23
N LEU A 285 -37.86 54.61 -42.94
CA LEU A 285 -38.71 55.71 -42.46
C LEU A 285 -38.08 57.08 -42.73
N ILE A 286 -36.77 57.25 -42.54
CA ILE A 286 -36.06 58.49 -42.89
C ILE A 286 -36.18 58.77 -44.40
N TYR A 287 -36.02 57.74 -45.23
CA TYR A 287 -36.19 57.87 -46.68
C TYR A 287 -37.62 58.28 -47.06
N ILE A 288 -38.64 57.64 -46.47
CA ILE A 288 -40.05 57.97 -46.73
C ILE A 288 -40.37 59.40 -46.29
N PHE A 289 -39.96 59.80 -45.09
CA PHE A 289 -40.19 61.14 -44.57
C PHE A 289 -39.45 62.22 -45.36
N ASP A 290 -38.27 61.91 -45.93
CA ASP A 290 -37.58 62.83 -46.83
C ASP A 290 -38.24 62.91 -48.21
N ARG A 291 -38.83 61.82 -48.71
CA ARG A 291 -39.49 61.76 -50.02
C ARG A 291 -40.85 62.44 -50.06
N TRP A 292 -41.65 62.31 -49.00
CA TRP A 292 -43.02 62.84 -48.93
C TRP A 292 -43.14 64.18 -48.21
N SER A 293 -42.11 64.63 -47.48
CA SER A 293 -42.16 65.94 -46.83
C SER A 293 -41.94 67.07 -47.85
N PRO A 294 -42.86 68.05 -47.93
CA PRO A 294 -42.69 69.23 -48.79
C PRO A 294 -41.54 70.14 -48.32
N TYR A 295 -41.05 69.97 -47.07
CA TYR A 295 -39.97 70.74 -46.45
C TYR A 295 -38.60 70.04 -46.50
N SER A 296 -38.42 69.04 -47.36
CA SER A 296 -37.12 68.38 -47.59
C SER A 296 -36.19 69.22 -48.47
N TYR A 297 -34.87 69.03 -48.34
CA TYR A 297 -33.85 69.61 -49.22
C TYR A 297 -34.05 69.27 -50.71
N ARG A 298 -34.84 68.25 -51.03
CA ARG A 298 -35.22 67.90 -52.41
C ARG A 298 -36.15 68.91 -53.09
N ASN A 299 -36.97 69.63 -52.31
CA ASN A 299 -38.03 70.49 -52.81
C ASN A 299 -37.76 71.99 -52.57
N ASP A 300 -36.55 72.33 -52.12
CA ASP A 300 -36.13 73.70 -51.81
C ASP A 300 -35.57 74.37 -53.08
N LEU A 301 -36.45 75.00 -53.87
CA LEU A 301 -36.08 75.69 -55.12
C LEU A 301 -35.27 76.98 -54.87
N HIS A 302 -35.30 77.55 -53.66
CA HIS A 302 -34.77 78.89 -53.38
C HIS A 302 -33.28 78.91 -52.97
N ASN A 303 -32.67 77.77 -52.65
CA ASN A 303 -31.34 77.73 -52.02
C ASN A 303 -30.33 76.84 -52.80
N LYS A 304 -30.31 77.00 -54.13
CA LYS A 304 -29.46 76.22 -55.05
C LYS A 304 -27.95 76.54 -54.97
N TYR A 305 -27.57 77.60 -54.23
CA TYR A 305 -26.19 78.10 -54.13
C TYR A 305 -25.45 77.67 -52.85
N ASN A 306 -26.13 77.06 -51.87
CA ASN A 306 -25.50 76.50 -50.65
C ASN A 306 -25.41 74.97 -50.73
N THR A 307 -24.64 74.47 -51.70
CA THR A 307 -24.55 73.04 -52.04
C THR A 307 -23.56 72.26 -51.14
N HIS A 308 -22.79 72.94 -50.29
CA HIS A 308 -21.71 72.32 -49.52
C HIS A 308 -22.16 71.62 -48.22
N HIS A 309 -23.38 71.86 -47.72
CA HIS A 309 -23.85 71.29 -46.44
C HIS A 309 -25.22 70.59 -46.49
N THR A 310 -25.82 70.43 -47.67
CA THR A 310 -27.18 69.91 -47.82
C THR A 310 -27.17 68.45 -48.29
N ARG A 311 -27.55 67.53 -47.41
CA ARG A 311 -27.64 66.10 -47.74
C ARG A 311 -29.04 65.76 -48.23
N ILE A 312 -29.11 65.20 -49.43
CA ILE A 312 -30.32 64.57 -49.95
C ILE A 312 -30.34 63.11 -49.48
N PHE A 313 -31.43 62.70 -48.81
CA PHE A 313 -31.57 61.35 -48.26
C PHE A 313 -32.12 60.40 -49.33
N THR A 314 -31.23 59.88 -50.17
CA THR A 314 -31.51 58.66 -50.94
C THR A 314 -31.52 57.44 -50.01
N LEU A 315 -32.03 56.28 -50.45
CA LEU A 315 -32.06 55.06 -49.64
C LEU A 315 -30.64 54.67 -49.14
N ARG A 316 -29.64 54.77 -50.01
CA ARG A 316 -28.22 54.59 -49.65
C ARG A 316 -27.74 55.61 -48.60
N ASN A 317 -28.09 56.89 -48.76
CA ASN A 317 -27.67 57.94 -47.82
C ASN A 317 -28.41 57.85 -46.47
N SER A 318 -29.63 57.33 -46.46
CA SER A 318 -30.42 57.09 -45.23
C SER A 318 -29.85 55.90 -44.45
N PHE A 319 -29.43 54.85 -45.16
CA PHE A 319 -28.72 53.72 -44.58
C PHE A 319 -27.36 54.13 -44.00
N TRP A 320 -26.61 54.94 -44.76
CA TRP A 320 -25.32 55.47 -44.29
C TRP A 320 -25.50 56.39 -43.09
N TYR A 321 -26.50 57.28 -43.11
CA TYR A 321 -26.79 58.17 -41.99
C TYR A 321 -27.17 57.40 -40.72
N THR A 322 -28.07 56.43 -40.81
CA THR A 322 -28.49 55.61 -39.67
C THR A 322 -27.34 54.78 -39.10
N LEU A 323 -26.43 54.28 -39.95
CA LEU A 323 -25.25 53.53 -39.53
C LEU A 323 -24.25 54.44 -38.80
N CYS A 324 -23.98 55.62 -39.35
CA CYS A 324 -23.06 56.59 -38.75
C CYS A 324 -23.62 57.22 -37.48
N CYS A 325 -24.94 57.32 -37.31
CA CYS A 325 -25.58 57.75 -36.06
C CYS A 325 -25.42 56.76 -34.90
N LEU A 326 -25.17 55.47 -35.18
CA LEU A 326 -24.82 54.49 -34.14
C LEU A 326 -23.35 54.64 -33.70
N LEU A 327 -22.50 55.20 -34.56
CA LEU A 327 -21.10 55.42 -34.25
C LEU A 327 -20.90 56.76 -33.51
N PRO A 328 -19.92 56.87 -32.61
CA PRO A 328 -19.63 58.12 -31.89
C PRO A 328 -19.30 59.32 -32.80
N SER A 329 -18.87 59.06 -34.04
CA SER A 329 -18.57 60.07 -35.05
C SER A 329 -19.81 60.76 -35.64
N GLY A 330 -21.01 60.21 -35.43
CA GLY A 330 -22.27 60.80 -35.87
C GLY A 330 -22.50 60.74 -37.38
N GLY A 331 -23.77 60.96 -37.77
CA GLY A 331 -24.24 60.79 -39.15
C GLY A 331 -23.95 61.93 -40.12
N GLY A 332 -23.39 63.06 -39.69
CA GLY A 332 -23.41 64.32 -40.45
C GLY A 332 -24.72 65.09 -40.27
N PRO A 333 -25.08 66.01 -41.19
CA PRO A 333 -26.24 66.90 -40.99
C PRO A 333 -27.56 66.10 -40.92
N PRO A 334 -28.41 66.36 -39.91
CA PRO A 334 -29.69 65.67 -39.75
C PRO A 334 -30.71 66.09 -40.84
N PRO A 335 -31.78 65.30 -41.04
CA PRO A 335 -32.82 65.67 -41.99
C PRO A 335 -33.51 67.00 -41.60
N LYS A 336 -33.94 67.77 -42.60
CA LYS A 336 -34.49 69.13 -42.40
C LYS A 336 -35.88 69.10 -41.76
N ASN A 337 -36.69 68.10 -42.10
CA ASN A 337 -38.07 67.93 -41.66
C ASN A 337 -38.17 67.65 -40.15
N PHE A 338 -39.20 68.20 -39.50
CA PHE A 338 -39.40 68.04 -38.05
C PHE A 338 -39.57 66.57 -37.65
N SER A 339 -40.39 65.81 -38.40
CA SER A 339 -40.60 64.38 -38.17
C SER A 339 -39.32 63.54 -38.33
N GLY A 340 -38.45 63.90 -39.28
CA GLY A 340 -37.15 63.22 -39.45
C GLY A 340 -36.15 63.56 -38.35
N LYS A 341 -36.18 64.79 -37.81
CA LYS A 341 -35.37 65.16 -36.63
C LYS A 341 -35.76 64.38 -35.38
N ILE A 342 -37.06 64.22 -35.13
CA ILE A 342 -37.56 63.41 -34.02
C ILE A 342 -37.11 61.95 -34.20
N LEU A 343 -37.31 61.39 -35.39
CA LEU A 343 -36.90 60.01 -35.68
C LEU A 343 -35.39 59.80 -35.51
N ALA A 344 -34.56 60.75 -35.96
CA ALA A 344 -33.12 60.73 -35.77
C ALA A 344 -32.73 60.83 -34.28
N CYS A 345 -33.43 61.65 -33.50
CA CYS A 345 -33.23 61.77 -32.05
C CYS A 345 -33.58 60.47 -31.31
N CYS A 346 -34.73 59.87 -31.64
CA CYS A 346 -35.13 58.57 -31.08
C CYS A 346 -34.14 57.46 -31.45
N TRP A 347 -33.67 57.44 -32.71
CA TRP A 347 -32.66 56.48 -33.17
C TRP A 347 -31.33 56.64 -32.44
N TRP A 348 -30.90 57.88 -32.23
CA TRP A 348 -29.69 58.18 -31.50
C TRP A 348 -29.78 57.75 -30.02
N GLY A 349 -30.91 58.02 -29.37
CA GLY A 349 -31.18 57.53 -28.01
C GLY A 349 -31.19 55.99 -27.92
N PHE A 350 -31.83 55.33 -28.89
CA PHE A 350 -31.83 53.87 -28.99
C PHE A 350 -30.41 53.30 -29.15
N GLY A 351 -29.60 53.90 -30.02
CA GLY A 351 -28.20 53.52 -30.23
C GLY A 351 -27.36 53.67 -28.97
N PHE A 352 -27.48 54.82 -28.29
CA PHE A 352 -26.77 55.08 -27.04
C PHE A 352 -27.10 54.06 -25.94
N ILE A 353 -28.39 53.78 -25.73
CA ILE A 353 -28.85 52.80 -24.73
C ILE A 353 -28.36 51.39 -25.10
N THR A 354 -28.43 51.01 -26.37
CA THR A 354 -28.02 49.69 -26.83
C THR A 354 -26.52 49.46 -26.66
N ILE A 355 -25.68 50.45 -26.98
CA ILE A 355 -24.22 50.37 -26.81
C ILE A 355 -23.85 50.31 -25.32
N ALA A 356 -24.50 51.12 -24.48
CA ALA A 356 -24.28 51.09 -23.03
C ALA A 356 -24.66 49.72 -22.43
N ALA A 357 -25.82 49.17 -22.80
CA ALA A 357 -26.25 47.84 -22.36
C ALA A 357 -25.33 46.73 -22.85
N TYR A 358 -24.84 46.82 -24.10
CA TYR A 358 -23.88 45.86 -24.64
C TYR A 358 -22.55 45.88 -23.87
N SER A 359 -22.04 47.08 -23.55
CA SER A 359 -20.82 47.25 -22.75
C SER A 359 -20.99 46.65 -21.35
N ALA A 360 -22.12 46.90 -20.68
CA ALA A 360 -22.43 46.35 -19.37
C ALA A 360 -22.51 44.81 -19.38
N ASN A 361 -23.24 44.23 -20.33
CA ASN A 361 -23.36 42.78 -20.45
C ASN A 361 -22.04 42.11 -20.84
N LEU A 362 -21.23 42.76 -21.68
CA LEU A 362 -19.91 42.25 -22.04
C LEU A 362 -19.02 42.17 -20.79
N SER A 363 -18.97 43.25 -20.01
CA SER A 363 -18.23 43.30 -18.74
C SER A 363 -18.71 42.25 -17.73
N ALA A 364 -20.03 42.06 -17.61
CA ALA A 364 -20.61 41.04 -16.76
C ALA A 364 -20.20 39.63 -17.22
N SER A 365 -20.29 39.33 -18.52
CA SER A 365 -19.96 38.01 -19.07
C SER A 365 -18.49 37.64 -18.90
N THR A 366 -17.57 38.60 -19.02
CA THR A 366 -16.13 38.39 -18.80
C THR A 366 -15.80 38.13 -17.34
N THR A 367 -16.59 38.70 -16.42
CA THR A 367 -16.44 38.46 -14.98
C THR A 367 -17.02 37.11 -14.57
N VAL A 368 -18.18 36.73 -15.12
CA VAL A 368 -18.88 35.48 -14.79
C VAL A 368 -18.13 34.23 -15.27
N GLY A 369 -17.39 34.32 -16.39
CA GLY A 369 -16.49 33.22 -16.83
C GLY A 369 -15.46 32.82 -15.76
N ARG A 370 -15.06 33.75 -14.89
CA ARG A 370 -14.12 33.50 -13.78
C ARG A 370 -14.79 32.98 -12.50
N LEU A 371 -16.12 33.03 -12.43
CA LEU A 371 -16.93 32.76 -11.23
C LEU A 371 -17.65 31.41 -11.27
N GLN A 372 -17.44 30.57 -12.29
CA GLN A 372 -18.03 29.23 -12.26
C GLN A 372 -17.58 28.52 -10.99
N PRO A 373 -18.51 28.06 -10.14
CA PRO A 373 -18.14 27.39 -8.91
C PRO A 373 -17.49 26.07 -9.31
N THR A 374 -16.16 26.03 -9.24
CA THR A 374 -15.48 24.79 -8.93
C THR A 374 -16.13 24.27 -7.67
N ILE A 375 -16.65 23.05 -7.68
CA ILE A 375 -17.18 22.42 -6.47
C ILE A 375 -16.06 22.49 -5.42
N LYS A 376 -16.29 23.25 -4.35
CA LYS A 376 -15.30 23.40 -3.27
C LYS A 376 -15.66 22.58 -2.03
N THR A 377 -16.95 22.34 -1.81
CA THR A 377 -17.46 21.66 -0.61
C THR A 377 -18.29 20.44 -0.97
N TRP A 378 -18.39 19.50 -0.02
CA TRP A 378 -19.19 18.29 -0.16
C TRP A 378 -20.69 18.58 -0.29
N ASP A 379 -21.21 19.61 0.38
CA ASP A 379 -22.61 20.01 0.23
C ASP A 379 -22.96 20.40 -1.20
N GLN A 380 -22.05 21.11 -1.87
CA GLN A 380 -22.20 21.47 -3.28
C GLN A 380 -22.21 20.23 -4.19
N VAL A 381 -21.51 19.15 -3.83
CA VAL A 381 -21.55 17.87 -4.55
C VAL A 381 -22.93 17.22 -4.41
N LYS A 382 -23.53 17.30 -3.21
CA LYS A 382 -24.81 16.68 -2.88
C LYS A 382 -26.00 17.41 -3.52
N GLU A 383 -26.00 18.74 -3.52
CA GLU A 383 -27.11 19.54 -4.05
C GLU A 383 -27.18 19.55 -5.58
N GLN A 384 -26.05 19.34 -6.25
CA GLN A 384 -25.98 19.42 -7.70
C GLN A 384 -26.34 18.07 -8.35
N PHE A 385 -27.06 18.12 -9.47
CA PHE A 385 -27.46 16.94 -10.26
C PHE A 385 -26.76 16.82 -11.62
N LYS A 386 -25.86 17.76 -11.94
CA LYS A 386 -25.28 17.90 -13.29
C LYS A 386 -24.02 17.07 -13.51
N ILE A 387 -23.25 16.85 -12.45
CA ILE A 387 -21.97 16.17 -12.44
C ILE A 387 -22.16 14.85 -11.70
N GLN A 388 -21.90 13.75 -12.39
CA GLN A 388 -21.89 12.44 -11.75
C GLN A 388 -20.61 12.29 -10.92
N TYR A 389 -20.74 11.70 -9.75
CA TYR A 389 -19.63 11.41 -8.85
C TYR A 389 -19.74 9.97 -8.35
N ALA A 390 -18.61 9.30 -8.20
CA ALA A 390 -18.53 7.95 -7.65
C ALA A 390 -17.14 7.72 -7.04
N PRO A 391 -17.05 6.98 -5.92
CA PRO A 391 -15.78 6.47 -5.43
C PRO A 391 -15.24 5.34 -6.33
N ILE A 392 -13.93 5.10 -6.27
CA ILE A 392 -13.29 4.00 -6.99
C ILE A 392 -13.72 2.67 -6.37
N LYS A 393 -14.13 1.71 -7.19
CA LYS A 393 -14.53 0.37 -6.72
C LYS A 393 -13.42 -0.28 -5.88
N ASN A 394 -13.77 -0.99 -4.81
CA ASN A 394 -12.84 -1.65 -3.88
C ASN A 394 -11.83 -0.71 -3.18
N SER A 395 -12.00 0.61 -3.27
CA SER A 395 -11.20 1.56 -2.49
C SER A 395 -11.74 1.71 -1.06
N ASN A 396 -10.89 2.22 -0.16
CA ASN A 396 -11.30 2.57 1.21
C ASN A 396 -12.50 3.56 1.21
N ALA A 397 -12.48 4.56 0.33
CA ALA A 397 -13.58 5.50 0.16
C ALA A 397 -14.89 4.80 -0.23
N TYR A 398 -14.83 3.81 -1.12
CA TYR A 398 -16.00 3.03 -1.52
C TYR A 398 -16.59 2.26 -0.34
N GLN A 399 -15.77 1.55 0.43
CA GLN A 399 -16.23 0.80 1.61
C GLN A 399 -16.82 1.74 2.67
N TYR A 400 -16.19 2.89 2.91
CA TYR A 400 -16.69 3.90 3.85
C TYR A 400 -18.09 4.39 3.47
N PHE A 401 -18.29 4.84 2.22
CA PHE A 401 -19.60 5.31 1.77
C PHE A 401 -20.64 4.19 1.64
N PHE A 402 -20.20 2.97 1.32
CA PHE A 402 -21.07 1.80 1.28
C PHE A 402 -21.59 1.43 2.67
N ALA A 403 -20.70 1.37 3.67
CA ALA A 403 -21.08 1.15 5.06
C ALA A 403 -22.01 2.27 5.58
N MET A 404 -21.72 3.53 5.24
CA MET A 404 -22.57 4.66 5.60
C MET A 404 -23.98 4.53 5.02
N LYS A 405 -24.10 4.15 3.74
CA LYS A 405 -25.39 3.89 3.08
C LYS A 405 -26.16 2.76 3.76
N ASP A 406 -25.49 1.68 4.13
CA ASP A 406 -26.16 0.53 4.75
C ASP A 406 -26.63 0.85 6.17
N ILE A 407 -25.84 1.61 6.93
CA ILE A 407 -26.23 2.16 8.23
C ILE A 407 -27.44 3.09 8.08
N GLU A 408 -27.41 4.00 7.10
CA GLU A 408 -28.51 4.94 6.85
C GLU A 408 -29.82 4.22 6.55
N LYS A 409 -29.79 3.17 5.72
CA LYS A 409 -30.96 2.31 5.49
C LYS A 409 -31.48 1.71 6.78
N GLY A 410 -30.61 1.20 7.65
CA GLY A 410 -31.00 0.62 8.94
C GLY A 410 -31.72 1.60 9.88
N PHE A 411 -31.52 2.91 9.73
CA PHE A 411 -32.22 3.92 10.53
C PHE A 411 -33.56 4.38 9.93
N TYR A 412 -33.73 4.32 8.61
CA TYR A 412 -34.93 4.81 7.90
C TYR A 412 -35.87 3.70 7.42
N THR A 413 -35.54 2.43 7.67
CA THR A 413 -36.45 1.28 7.52
C THR A 413 -36.86 0.79 8.89
#